data_AF-A0A0J6S9W9-F1
#
_entry.id   AF-A0A0J6S9W9-F1
#
_cell.length_a   1.000
_cell.length_b   1.000
_cell.length_c   1.000
_cell.angle_alpha   90.00
_cell.angle_beta   90.00
_cell.angle_gamma   90.00
#
_symmetry.space_group_name_H-M   'P 1'
#
loop_
_entity.id
_entity.type
_entity.pdbx_description
1 polymer ?
#
loop_
_entity_poly.entity_id
_entity_poly.type
_entity_poly.pdbx_seq_one_letter_code
_entity_poly.pdbx_strand_id
1 'polypeptide(L)'
;MFHIGRDGWLFLTGGSNGAADLYRTNPAVWRMLRGWRRLLLARAARAEGLGLHYLHLVSPEKLSVYDQLFVGRGPVRAARSPARRLGRLVRLSAAGRRLWVDALAPLRAARDGPALYHRTDTHWTSHGTFIAYRTLCTACGATPLDDLLATRPGITATGVMDLGEKLQFPVPETRTVHLIPQRARIAEQSPLHALAERYPALDLHTGVAVGTRNDHPAADPRRLLLFGSSYSGYGPSGLTAMLAETFRSVHFVWSAEIDWPLVARLRPDLVVTESAERYMARLPGDRFDVARYQEEAIARLLAAHPGLAALNP
;
A
#
# COMPACT_ATOMS: atom_id res chain seq x y z
N MET A 1 12.86 -15.87 -4.28
CA MET A 1 12.80 -17.02 -3.35
C MET A 1 11.59 -16.84 -2.45
N PHE A 2 10.81 -17.90 -2.30
CA PHE A 2 9.63 -17.98 -1.43
C PHE A 2 9.78 -19.17 -0.47
N HIS A 3 8.92 -19.23 0.54
CA HIS A 3 8.86 -20.32 1.50
C HIS A 3 7.45 -20.92 1.54
N ILE A 4 7.36 -22.25 1.55
CA ILE A 4 6.09 -22.97 1.68
C ILE A 4 5.88 -23.27 3.16
N GLY A 5 4.88 -22.62 3.75
CA GLY A 5 4.43 -22.85 5.11
C GLY A 5 3.40 -23.98 5.21
N ARG A 6 2.69 -24.03 6.33
CA ARG A 6 1.61 -25.01 6.57
C ARG A 6 0.50 -24.82 5.56
N ASP A 7 -0.19 -25.90 5.19
CA ASP A 7 -1.41 -25.91 4.38
C ASP A 7 -1.31 -25.16 3.03
N GLY A 8 -0.11 -25.10 2.46
CA GLY A 8 0.17 -24.47 1.17
C GLY A 8 0.29 -22.94 1.21
N TRP A 9 0.40 -22.32 2.40
CA TRP A 9 0.65 -20.89 2.52
C TRP A 9 2.04 -20.51 1.97
N LEU A 10 2.09 -19.61 0.99
CA LEU A 10 3.34 -19.17 0.38
C LEU A 10 3.80 -17.86 0.99
N PHE A 11 5.06 -17.75 1.38
CA PHE A 11 5.64 -16.54 1.96
C PHE A 11 6.78 -16.00 1.10
N LEU A 12 6.77 -14.71 0.81
CA LEU A 12 7.91 -14.06 0.16
C LEU A 12 9.06 -13.91 1.17
N THR A 13 10.19 -14.57 0.93
CA THR A 13 11.37 -14.53 1.82
C THR A 13 12.58 -13.86 1.18
N GLY A 14 12.73 -13.90 -0.14
CA GLY A 14 13.84 -13.28 -0.87
C GLY A 14 13.40 -12.17 -1.82
N GLY A 15 14.00 -12.15 -3.02
CA GLY A 15 13.73 -11.15 -4.06
C GLY A 15 14.60 -9.91 -3.92
N SER A 16 14.35 -8.89 -4.75
CA SER A 16 15.12 -7.64 -4.82
C SER A 16 15.14 -6.82 -3.52
N ASN A 17 14.24 -7.15 -2.58
CA ASN A 17 14.10 -6.50 -1.28
C ASN A 17 14.55 -7.39 -0.10
N GLY A 18 14.94 -8.65 -0.33
CA GLY A 18 15.42 -9.55 0.72
C GLY A 18 14.50 -9.63 1.93
N ALA A 19 13.20 -9.89 1.74
CA ALA A 19 12.17 -9.68 2.77
C ALA A 19 12.49 -10.33 4.12
N ALA A 20 12.98 -11.58 4.13
CA ALA A 20 13.35 -12.29 5.36
C ALA A 20 14.64 -11.76 6.01
N ASP A 21 15.55 -11.17 5.23
CA ASP A 21 16.80 -10.61 5.75
C ASP A 21 16.57 -9.39 6.63
N LEU A 22 15.47 -8.68 6.40
CA LEU A 22 15.06 -7.56 7.23
C LEU A 22 14.73 -7.98 8.66
N TYR A 23 14.41 -9.25 8.93
CA TYR A 23 14.12 -9.79 10.26
C TYR A 23 15.39 -10.11 11.07
N ARG A 24 16.58 -9.99 10.46
CA ARG A 24 17.85 -10.22 11.17
C ARG A 24 18.08 -9.14 12.22
N THR A 25 18.82 -9.49 13.26
CA THR A 25 19.29 -8.56 14.29
C THR A 25 20.77 -8.28 14.04
N ASN A 26 21.06 -7.31 13.19
CA ASN A 26 22.43 -6.94 12.81
C ASN A 26 22.57 -5.42 12.61
N PRO A 27 23.80 -4.88 12.54
CA PRO A 27 24.03 -3.45 12.40
C PRO A 27 23.41 -2.82 11.16
N ALA A 28 23.34 -3.54 10.03
CA ALA A 28 22.76 -3.04 8.78
C ALA A 28 21.25 -2.77 8.94
N VAL A 29 20.49 -3.71 9.51
CA VAL A 29 19.06 -3.54 9.79
C VAL A 29 18.83 -2.38 10.77
N TRP A 30 19.64 -2.24 11.82
CA TRP A 30 19.51 -1.10 12.73
C TRP A 30 19.87 0.25 12.09
N ARG A 31 20.80 0.28 11.14
CA ARG A 31 21.11 1.49 10.34
C ARG A 31 19.92 1.86 9.46
N MET A 32 19.32 0.89 8.78
CA MET A 32 18.11 1.05 7.97
C MET A 32 16.95 1.61 8.81
N LEU A 33 16.64 1.00 9.95
CA LEU A 33 15.56 1.44 10.85
C LEU A 33 15.78 2.89 11.36
N ARG A 34 17.01 3.25 11.73
CA ARG A 34 17.35 4.62 12.12
C ARG A 34 17.26 5.61 10.96
N GLY A 35 17.55 5.15 9.74
CA GLY A 35 17.35 5.92 8.52
C GLY A 35 15.88 6.23 8.29
N TRP A 36 15.02 5.20 8.30
CA TRP A 36 13.58 5.36 8.18
C TRP A 36 12.99 6.29 9.24
N ARG A 37 13.38 6.12 10.51
CA ARG A 37 12.94 7.04 11.58
C ARG A 37 13.28 8.49 11.25
N ARG A 38 14.48 8.79 10.78
CA ARG A 38 14.90 10.15 10.40
C ARG A 38 14.08 10.68 9.23
N LEU A 39 13.87 9.87 8.19
CA LEU A 39 13.06 10.22 7.03
C LEU A 39 11.62 10.56 7.43
N LEU A 40 10.96 9.68 8.20
CA LEU A 40 9.56 9.87 8.60
C LEU A 40 9.37 11.12 9.46
N LEU A 41 10.31 11.39 10.40
CA LEU A 41 10.25 12.61 11.21
C LEU A 41 10.52 13.87 10.37
N ALA A 42 11.41 13.80 9.38
CA ALA A 42 11.64 14.91 8.46
C ALA A 42 10.43 15.19 7.57
N ARG A 43 9.76 14.15 7.06
CA ARG A 43 8.51 14.27 6.32
C ARG A 43 7.41 14.90 7.17
N ALA A 44 7.26 14.46 8.43
CA ALA A 44 6.31 15.02 9.37
C ALA A 44 6.57 16.51 9.62
N ALA A 45 7.81 16.90 9.91
CA ALA A 45 8.18 18.29 10.15
C ALA A 45 7.95 19.17 8.92
N ARG A 46 8.24 18.67 7.71
CA ARG A 46 7.99 19.39 6.46
C ARG A 46 6.49 19.56 6.19
N ALA A 47 5.69 18.52 6.42
CA ALA A 47 4.24 18.60 6.29
C ALA A 47 3.63 19.59 7.30
N GLU A 48 4.09 19.56 8.56
CA GLU A 48 3.66 20.51 9.60
C GLU A 48 4.02 21.96 9.24
N GLY A 49 5.21 22.20 8.70
CA GLY A 49 5.61 23.52 8.17
C GLY A 49 4.76 24.02 6.99
N LEU A 50 4.03 23.13 6.32
CA LEU A 50 3.06 23.44 5.27
C LEU A 50 1.61 23.47 5.78
N GLY A 51 1.38 23.29 7.09
CA GLY A 51 0.04 23.22 7.69
C GLY A 51 -0.72 21.92 7.41
N LEU A 52 -0.02 20.84 7.03
CA LEU A 52 -0.59 19.56 6.62
C LEU A 52 -0.38 18.51 7.72
N HIS A 53 -1.29 17.55 7.85
CA HIS A 53 -1.09 16.40 8.74
C HIS A 53 -0.49 15.22 7.97
N TYR A 54 0.65 14.71 8.43
CA TYR A 54 1.34 13.57 7.83
C TYR A 54 1.16 12.28 8.60
N LEU A 55 0.85 11.21 7.88
CA LEU A 55 0.71 9.85 8.40
C LEU A 55 1.55 8.86 7.58
N HIS A 56 2.08 7.86 8.26
CA HIS A 56 2.81 6.76 7.67
C HIS A 56 2.20 5.43 8.09
N LEU A 57 1.65 4.73 7.11
CA LEU A 57 1.13 3.37 7.21
C LEU A 57 2.20 2.40 6.71
N VAL A 58 2.55 1.42 7.53
CA VAL A 58 3.33 0.27 7.07
C VAL A 58 2.38 -0.89 6.83
N SER A 59 2.35 -1.41 5.60
CA SER A 59 1.64 -2.64 5.26
C SER A 59 2.52 -3.81 5.70
N PRO A 60 2.20 -4.52 6.80
CA PRO A 60 3.07 -5.56 7.32
C PRO A 60 3.15 -6.72 6.33
N GLU A 61 4.29 -7.43 6.33
CA GLU A 61 4.40 -8.64 5.53
C GLU A 61 3.51 -9.74 6.12
N LYS A 62 3.08 -10.66 5.25
CA LYS A 62 2.41 -11.90 5.66
C LYS A 62 3.24 -12.69 6.69
N LEU A 63 4.57 -12.60 6.56
CA LEU A 63 5.57 -13.11 7.51
C LEU A 63 5.42 -12.54 8.95
N SER A 64 5.01 -11.28 9.09
CA SER A 64 4.82 -10.62 10.38
C SER A 64 3.44 -10.91 10.99
N VAL A 65 2.43 -11.20 10.17
CA VAL A 65 1.05 -11.44 10.63
C VAL A 65 0.80 -12.92 10.92
N TYR A 66 1.14 -13.77 9.95
CA TYR A 66 0.93 -15.23 9.96
C TYR A 66 2.19 -16.01 10.30
N ASP A 67 2.95 -15.53 11.29
CA ASP A 67 4.18 -16.19 11.73
C ASP A 67 3.96 -17.64 12.22
N GLN A 68 2.75 -17.95 12.71
CA GLN A 68 2.37 -19.30 13.14
C GLN A 68 2.18 -20.31 11.99
N LEU A 69 2.01 -19.83 10.75
CA LEU A 69 1.85 -20.68 9.56
C LEU A 69 3.20 -20.94 8.85
N PHE A 70 4.27 -20.28 9.28
CA PHE A 70 5.63 -20.52 8.77
C PHE A 70 6.19 -21.84 9.33
N VAL A 71 6.90 -22.63 8.52
CA VAL A 71 7.45 -23.94 8.92
C VAL A 71 8.98 -23.94 8.91
N GLY A 72 9.59 -24.64 9.86
CA GLY A 72 11.04 -24.78 9.95
C GLY A 72 11.74 -23.64 10.71
N ARG A 73 13.08 -23.70 10.77
CA ARG A 73 13.90 -22.71 11.48
C ARG A 73 14.03 -21.44 10.63
N GLY A 74 12.95 -20.68 10.51
CA GLY A 74 12.96 -19.40 9.81
C GLY A 74 13.72 -18.31 10.59
N PRO A 75 14.40 -17.36 9.92
CA PRO A 75 14.93 -16.15 10.57
C PRO A 75 13.80 -15.21 11.06
N VAL A 76 12.58 -15.47 10.59
CA VAL A 76 11.40 -14.63 10.71
C VAL A 76 10.65 -14.97 12.00
N ARG A 77 10.82 -14.14 13.02
CA ARG A 77 9.94 -14.11 14.20
C ARG A 77 9.17 -12.81 14.16
N ALA A 78 7.87 -12.80 14.46
CA ALA A 78 7.10 -11.55 14.50
C ALA A 78 7.68 -10.52 15.50
N ALA A 79 8.35 -10.99 16.56
CA ALA A 79 9.11 -10.12 17.47
C ALA A 79 10.23 -9.32 16.79
N ARG A 80 10.74 -9.80 15.65
CA ARG A 80 11.78 -9.17 14.84
C ARG A 80 11.22 -8.50 13.57
N SER A 81 9.90 -8.36 13.44
CA SER A 81 9.29 -7.58 12.36
C SER A 81 9.97 -6.20 12.25
N PRO A 82 10.50 -5.82 11.07
CA PRO A 82 10.99 -4.47 10.84
C PRO A 82 9.90 -3.39 11.03
N ALA A 83 8.64 -3.64 10.65
CA ALA A 83 7.51 -2.75 10.93
C ALA A 83 7.35 -2.53 12.44
N ARG A 84 7.34 -3.61 13.24
CA ARG A 84 7.25 -3.53 14.71
C ARG A 84 8.42 -2.75 15.32
N ARG A 85 9.64 -3.03 14.88
CA ARG A 85 10.85 -2.35 15.39
C ARG A 85 10.90 -0.89 14.99
N LEU A 86 10.53 -0.55 13.75
CA LEU A 86 10.44 0.84 13.31
C LEU A 86 9.35 1.59 14.09
N GLY A 87 8.16 1.00 14.25
CA GLY A 87 7.08 1.61 15.02
C GLY A 87 7.48 1.93 16.45
N ARG A 88 8.20 1.03 17.12
CA ARG A 88 8.78 1.30 18.45
C ARG A 88 9.74 2.49 18.44
N LEU A 89 10.65 2.55 17.46
CA LEU A 89 11.65 3.63 17.36
C LEU A 89 11.05 4.99 17.01
N VAL A 90 10.08 5.01 16.09
CA VAL A 90 9.39 6.23 15.65
C VAL A 90 8.59 6.82 16.81
N ARG A 91 7.82 5.99 17.54
CA ARG A 91 6.96 6.41 18.66
C ARG A 91 7.69 6.90 19.92
N LEU A 92 9.04 6.90 19.92
CA LEU A 92 9.85 7.49 20.99
C LEU A 92 9.67 9.02 21.10
N SER A 93 9.19 9.70 20.05
CA SER A 93 8.86 11.13 20.09
C SER A 93 7.36 11.39 19.93
N ALA A 94 6.89 12.57 20.36
CA ALA A 94 5.49 12.98 20.18
C ALA A 94 5.10 13.06 18.69
N ALA A 95 5.93 13.68 17.86
CA ALA A 95 5.75 13.73 16.40
C ALA A 95 5.65 12.32 15.81
N GLY A 96 6.51 11.40 16.25
CA GLY A 96 6.48 10.01 15.80
C GLY A 96 5.23 9.24 16.25
N ARG A 97 4.67 9.54 17.42
CA ARG A 97 3.39 8.96 17.87
C ARG A 97 2.21 9.44 17.02
N ARG A 98 2.22 10.69 16.58
CA ARG A 98 1.16 11.27 15.73
C ARG A 98 1.20 10.73 14.30
N LEU A 99 2.39 10.56 13.72
CA LEU A 99 2.52 10.12 12.33
C LEU A 99 2.34 8.61 12.11
N TRP A 100 2.54 7.77 13.13
CA TRP A 100 2.64 6.32 12.93
C TRP A 100 1.29 5.59 12.96
N VAL A 101 0.96 4.90 11.87
CA VAL A 101 -0.25 4.06 11.75
C VAL A 101 0.14 2.58 11.82
N ASP A 102 -0.21 1.92 12.94
CA ASP A 102 0.16 0.53 13.21
C ASP A 102 -0.93 -0.46 12.74
N ALA A 103 -0.83 -0.95 11.51
CA ALA A 103 -1.71 -2.01 11.01
C ALA A 103 -1.30 -3.41 11.51
N LEU A 104 -0.06 -3.61 11.98
CA LEU A 104 0.43 -4.93 12.37
C LEU A 104 -0.30 -5.47 13.61
N ALA A 105 -0.46 -4.64 14.63
CA ALA A 105 -1.16 -5.05 15.85
C ALA A 105 -2.61 -5.53 15.59
N PRO A 106 -3.49 -4.75 14.94
CA PRO A 106 -4.86 -5.19 14.68
C PRO A 106 -4.95 -6.35 13.70
N LEU A 107 -4.09 -6.41 12.67
CA LEU A 107 -4.04 -7.57 11.77
C LEU A 107 -3.66 -8.86 12.52
N ARG A 108 -2.69 -8.79 13.43
CA ARG A 108 -2.33 -9.95 14.26
C ARG A 108 -3.43 -10.36 15.22
N ALA A 109 -4.18 -9.40 15.77
CA ALA A 109 -5.29 -9.70 16.66
C ALA A 109 -6.45 -10.40 15.95
N ALA A 110 -6.67 -10.09 14.66
CA ALA A 110 -7.76 -10.66 13.86
C ALA A 110 -7.36 -11.89 13.03
N ARG A 111 -6.10 -12.34 13.11
CA ARG A 111 -5.54 -13.34 12.18
C ARG A 111 -6.17 -14.73 12.24
N ASP A 112 -6.83 -15.06 13.35
CA ASP A 112 -7.50 -16.35 13.55
C ASP A 112 -8.97 -16.34 13.06
N GLY A 113 -9.43 -15.21 12.49
CA GLY A 113 -10.73 -15.06 11.83
C GLY A 113 -10.65 -15.28 10.31
N PRO A 114 -11.35 -14.46 9.49
CA PRO A 114 -11.25 -14.52 8.04
C PRO A 114 -9.80 -14.35 7.57
N ALA A 115 -9.44 -15.00 6.46
CA ALA A 115 -8.10 -14.85 5.88
C ALA A 115 -7.82 -13.37 5.56
N LEU A 116 -6.77 -12.83 6.18
CA LEU A 116 -6.35 -11.43 6.04
C LEU A 116 -5.35 -11.24 4.90
N TYR A 117 -4.74 -12.32 4.44
CA TYR A 117 -3.89 -12.38 3.27
C TYR A 117 -4.32 -13.54 2.40
N HIS A 118 -4.09 -13.41 1.10
CA HIS A 118 -4.21 -14.52 0.17
C HIS A 118 -3.14 -15.57 0.48
N ARG A 119 -3.48 -16.84 0.27
CA ARG A 119 -2.61 -17.98 0.56
C ARG A 119 -1.42 -18.04 -0.39
N THR A 120 -1.66 -17.88 -1.69
CA THR A 120 -0.65 -17.96 -2.76
C THR A 120 -0.24 -16.60 -3.31
N ASP A 121 -0.57 -15.50 -2.61
CA ASP A 121 -0.19 -14.14 -2.99
C ASP A 121 0.51 -13.37 -1.85
N THR A 122 1.25 -12.29 -2.14
CA THR A 122 1.86 -11.43 -1.10
C THR A 122 0.87 -10.46 -0.44
N HIS A 123 -0.23 -10.11 -1.10
CA HIS A 123 -1.15 -9.06 -0.68
C HIS A 123 -2.17 -9.52 0.37
N TRP A 124 -2.67 -8.55 1.11
CA TRP A 124 -3.84 -8.74 1.96
C TRP A 124 -5.10 -9.06 1.14
N THR A 125 -6.09 -9.71 1.77
CA THR A 125 -7.44 -9.83 1.21
C THR A 125 -8.24 -8.55 1.45
N SER A 126 -9.48 -8.46 0.95
CA SER A 126 -10.39 -7.36 1.32
C SER A 126 -10.56 -7.22 2.84
N HIS A 127 -10.54 -8.31 3.62
CA HIS A 127 -10.61 -8.25 5.08
C HIS A 127 -9.36 -7.65 5.71
N GLY A 128 -8.17 -8.02 5.23
CA GLY A 128 -6.91 -7.43 5.69
C GLY A 128 -6.81 -5.94 5.33
N THR A 129 -7.17 -5.58 4.10
CA THR A 129 -7.27 -4.17 3.66
C THR A 129 -8.23 -3.40 4.56
N PHE A 130 -9.40 -3.96 4.87
CA PHE A 130 -10.42 -3.29 5.68
C PHE A 130 -9.93 -2.97 7.10
N ILE A 131 -9.11 -3.84 7.70
CA ILE A 131 -8.45 -3.57 8.97
C ILE A 131 -7.46 -2.40 8.84
N ALA A 132 -6.63 -2.38 7.80
CA ALA A 132 -5.68 -1.30 7.57
C ALA A 132 -6.39 0.04 7.30
N TYR A 133 -7.47 0.01 6.53
CA TYR A 133 -8.39 1.13 6.28
C TYR A 133 -8.95 1.71 7.59
N ARG A 134 -9.58 0.88 8.43
CA ARG A 134 -10.13 1.33 9.72
C ARG A 134 -9.04 1.92 10.61
N THR A 135 -7.88 1.27 10.64
CA THR A 135 -6.71 1.75 11.42
C THR A 135 -6.28 3.15 10.97
N LEU A 136 -6.21 3.40 9.65
CA LEU A 136 -5.85 4.70 9.09
C LEU A 136 -6.93 5.76 9.36
N CYS A 137 -8.22 5.42 9.19
CA CYS A 137 -9.33 6.32 9.52
C CYS A 137 -9.28 6.73 10.99
N THR A 138 -9.15 5.78 11.92
CA THR A 138 -9.02 6.07 13.35
C THR A 138 -7.80 6.93 13.64
N ALA A 139 -6.64 6.64 13.03
CA ALA A 139 -5.41 7.41 13.25
C ALA A 139 -5.51 8.88 12.81
N CYS A 140 -6.32 9.17 11.78
CA CYS A 140 -6.57 10.53 11.32
C CYS A 140 -7.87 11.15 11.86
N GLY A 141 -8.59 10.47 12.76
CA GLY A 141 -9.86 10.94 13.31
C GLY A 141 -11.04 10.94 12.33
N ALA A 142 -10.94 10.20 11.21
CA ALA A 142 -12.08 9.96 10.33
C ALA A 142 -12.95 8.81 10.88
N THR A 143 -14.25 8.84 10.56
CA THR A 143 -15.16 7.73 10.88
C THR A 143 -15.15 6.74 9.73
N PRO A 144 -14.68 5.49 9.92
CA PRO A 144 -14.74 4.49 8.87
C PRO A 144 -16.18 4.04 8.60
N LEU A 145 -16.43 3.58 7.39
CA LEU A 145 -17.66 2.88 7.01
C LEU A 145 -17.53 1.41 7.45
N ASP A 146 -18.17 1.06 8.57
CA ASP A 146 -18.01 -0.25 9.21
C ASP A 146 -18.66 -1.42 8.43
N ASP A 147 -19.53 -1.12 7.46
CA ASP A 147 -20.32 -2.09 6.70
C ASP A 147 -19.85 -2.27 5.24
N LEU A 148 -18.68 -1.71 4.85
CA LEU A 148 -18.20 -1.80 3.46
C LEU A 148 -18.17 -3.24 2.94
N LEU A 149 -17.58 -4.18 3.67
CA LEU A 149 -17.51 -5.56 3.17
C LEU A 149 -18.87 -6.28 3.18
N ALA A 150 -19.82 -5.83 4.00
CA ALA A 150 -21.16 -6.42 4.06
C ALA A 150 -22.08 -5.90 2.95
N THR A 151 -21.87 -4.65 2.51
CA THR A 151 -22.75 -3.96 1.54
C THR A 151 -22.20 -3.95 0.11
N ARG A 152 -20.90 -4.23 -0.07
CA ARG A 152 -20.24 -4.22 -1.38
C ARG A 152 -20.27 -5.60 -2.03
N PRO A 153 -20.50 -5.70 -3.35
CA PRO A 153 -20.54 -6.99 -4.02
C PRO A 153 -19.17 -7.67 -3.98
N GLY A 154 -19.17 -8.94 -3.56
CA GLY A 154 -18.00 -9.81 -3.61
C GLY A 154 -17.92 -10.55 -4.93
N ILE A 155 -16.80 -10.41 -5.63
CA ILE A 155 -16.51 -11.15 -6.87
C ILE A 155 -15.55 -12.28 -6.53
N THR A 156 -16.02 -13.52 -6.76
CA THR A 156 -15.22 -14.72 -6.52
C THR A 156 -14.63 -15.23 -7.83
N ALA A 157 -13.31 -15.40 -7.86
CA ALA A 157 -12.61 -15.95 -9.01
C ALA A 157 -11.47 -16.85 -8.56
N THR A 158 -11.16 -17.85 -9.40
CA THR A 158 -10.00 -18.73 -9.24
C THR A 158 -8.93 -18.35 -10.24
N GLY A 159 -7.71 -18.14 -9.77
CA GLY A 159 -6.59 -17.78 -10.64
C GLY A 159 -5.24 -18.04 -9.98
N VAL A 160 -4.20 -18.04 -10.82
CA VAL A 160 -2.81 -18.09 -10.35
C VAL A 160 -2.36 -16.68 -9.96
N MET A 161 -1.68 -16.57 -8.82
CA MET A 161 -1.34 -15.31 -8.16
C MET A 161 0.18 -15.12 -8.03
N ASP A 162 0.62 -14.00 -7.43
CA ASP A 162 2.02 -13.55 -7.52
C ASP A 162 3.08 -14.54 -6.96
N LEU A 163 2.77 -15.36 -5.96
CA LEU A 163 3.66 -16.41 -5.45
C LEU A 163 3.28 -17.76 -6.02
N GLY A 164 1.99 -17.98 -6.31
CA GLY A 164 1.48 -19.18 -6.95
C GLY A 164 2.12 -19.41 -8.32
N GLU A 165 2.32 -18.36 -9.11
CA GLU A 165 2.98 -18.41 -10.43
C GLU A 165 4.46 -18.80 -10.34
N LYS A 166 5.10 -18.57 -9.19
CA LYS A 166 6.55 -18.77 -9.00
C LYS A 166 6.91 -20.21 -8.66
N LEU A 167 5.92 -21.06 -8.43
CA LEU A 167 6.12 -22.49 -8.19
C LEU A 167 6.45 -23.22 -9.49
N GLN A 168 7.19 -24.33 -9.39
CA GLN A 168 7.46 -25.20 -10.55
C GLN A 168 6.15 -25.66 -11.22
N PHE A 169 5.13 -25.92 -10.40
CA PHE A 169 3.76 -26.15 -10.85
C PHE A 169 2.89 -25.03 -10.28
N PRO A 170 2.41 -24.09 -11.11
CA PRO A 170 1.63 -22.97 -10.64
C PRO A 170 0.38 -23.41 -9.87
N VAL A 171 0.15 -22.83 -8.69
CA VAL A 171 -0.99 -23.18 -7.84
C VAL A 171 -2.02 -22.05 -7.84
N PRO A 172 -3.25 -22.30 -8.29
CA PRO A 172 -4.32 -21.31 -8.23
C PRO A 172 -4.92 -21.20 -6.83
N GLU A 173 -5.54 -20.07 -6.55
CA GLU A 173 -6.34 -19.83 -5.35
C GLU A 173 -7.70 -19.25 -5.75
N THR A 174 -8.77 -19.74 -5.12
CA THR A 174 -10.09 -19.11 -5.19
C THR A 174 -10.15 -17.99 -4.16
N ARG A 175 -10.45 -16.78 -4.61
CA ARG A 175 -10.52 -15.59 -3.76
C ARG A 175 -11.76 -14.78 -4.04
N THR A 176 -12.23 -14.08 -3.02
CA THR A 176 -13.28 -13.07 -3.13
C THR A 176 -12.68 -11.68 -2.94
N VAL A 177 -12.94 -10.79 -3.90
CA VAL A 177 -12.57 -9.38 -3.84
C VAL A 177 -13.84 -8.54 -3.85
N HIS A 178 -13.93 -7.56 -2.96
CA HIS A 178 -15.09 -6.67 -2.89
C HIS A 178 -14.88 -5.45 -3.79
N LEU A 179 -15.88 -5.14 -4.62
CA LEU A 179 -15.88 -3.91 -5.42
C LEU A 179 -16.38 -2.76 -4.55
N ILE A 180 -15.46 -1.87 -4.17
CA ILE A 180 -15.69 -0.88 -3.11
C ILE A 180 -16.40 0.39 -3.59
N PRO A 181 -16.11 0.96 -4.77
CA PRO A 181 -16.73 2.22 -5.19
C PRO A 181 -18.26 2.09 -5.31
N GLN A 182 -18.98 3.04 -4.71
CA GLN A 182 -20.42 3.23 -4.89
C GLN A 182 -20.75 4.73 -4.99
N ARG A 183 -20.10 5.56 -4.18
CA ARG A 183 -20.36 7.01 -4.08
C ARG A 183 -19.24 7.83 -4.71
N ALA A 184 -18.00 7.36 -4.58
CA ALA A 184 -16.85 8.01 -5.15
C ALA A 184 -16.73 7.75 -6.65
N ARG A 185 -16.32 8.77 -7.40
CA ARG A 185 -16.00 8.66 -8.83
C ARG A 185 -14.60 9.19 -9.10
N ILE A 186 -13.99 8.73 -10.18
CA ILE A 186 -12.76 9.32 -10.69
C ILE A 186 -13.07 10.75 -11.15
N ALA A 187 -12.34 11.72 -10.62
CA ALA A 187 -12.46 13.14 -10.93
C ALA A 187 -11.21 13.67 -11.65
N GLU A 188 -10.05 13.08 -11.39
CA GLU A 188 -8.80 13.38 -12.07
C GLU A 188 -8.10 12.07 -12.44
N GLN A 189 -7.64 11.97 -13.68
CA GLN A 189 -6.99 10.77 -14.20
C GLN A 189 -5.67 11.16 -14.84
N SER A 190 -4.57 10.55 -14.40
CA SER A 190 -3.28 10.80 -15.06
C SER A 190 -3.17 10.03 -16.38
N PRO A 191 -2.29 10.48 -17.30
CA PRO A 191 -2.05 9.77 -18.56
C PRO A 191 -1.67 8.29 -18.36
N LEU A 192 -0.83 7.97 -17.36
CA LEU A 192 -0.49 6.58 -17.05
C LEU A 192 -1.69 5.79 -16.48
N HIS A 193 -2.56 6.42 -15.70
CA HIS A 193 -3.79 5.75 -15.24
C HIS A 193 -4.74 5.45 -16.42
N ALA A 194 -4.89 6.37 -17.37
CA ALA A 194 -5.65 6.14 -18.61
C ALA A 194 -5.12 4.97 -19.43
N LEU A 195 -3.79 4.86 -19.56
CA LEU A 195 -3.18 3.71 -20.21
C LEU A 195 -3.38 2.42 -19.43
N ALA A 196 -3.28 2.45 -18.09
CA ALA A 196 -3.48 1.26 -17.26
C ALA A 196 -4.91 0.71 -17.38
N GLU A 197 -5.92 1.59 -17.39
CA GLU A 197 -7.33 1.21 -17.57
C GLU A 197 -7.60 0.64 -18.98
N ARG A 198 -7.04 1.29 -20.02
CA ARG A 198 -7.27 0.87 -21.40
C ARG A 198 -6.49 -0.40 -21.76
N TYR A 199 -5.31 -0.58 -21.18
CA TYR A 199 -4.41 -1.71 -21.46
C TYR A 199 -3.90 -2.35 -20.15
N PRO A 200 -4.75 -3.12 -19.45
CA PRO A 200 -4.37 -3.76 -18.19
C PRO A 200 -3.13 -4.67 -18.30
N ALA A 201 -2.87 -5.24 -19.48
CA ALA A 201 -1.72 -6.07 -19.76
C ALA A 201 -0.37 -5.34 -19.70
N LEU A 202 -0.35 -4.00 -19.69
CA LEU A 202 0.87 -3.21 -19.51
C LEU A 202 1.39 -3.22 -18.07
N ASP A 203 0.57 -3.64 -17.10
CA ASP A 203 0.93 -3.78 -15.68
C ASP A 203 1.65 -2.53 -15.13
N LEU A 204 1.04 -1.36 -15.34
CA LEU A 204 1.62 -0.08 -14.98
C LEU A 204 1.48 0.18 -13.46
N HIS A 205 2.60 0.54 -12.83
CA HIS A 205 2.70 0.75 -11.38
C HIS A 205 3.19 2.17 -11.06
N THR A 206 4.51 2.32 -10.89
CA THR A 206 5.14 3.59 -10.49
C THR A 206 4.67 4.76 -11.35
N GLY A 207 4.34 5.87 -10.71
CA GLY A 207 3.89 7.09 -11.38
C GLY A 207 2.43 7.10 -11.80
N VAL A 208 1.69 5.98 -11.72
CA VAL A 208 0.22 6.00 -11.89
C VAL A 208 -0.38 6.88 -10.80
N ALA A 209 -1.28 7.79 -11.20
CA ALA A 209 -1.96 8.69 -10.27
C ALA A 209 -3.43 8.86 -10.64
N VAL A 210 -4.29 8.89 -9.63
CA VAL A 210 -5.74 9.05 -9.79
C VAL A 210 -6.31 9.88 -8.64
N GLY A 211 -7.17 10.84 -8.97
CA GLY A 211 -7.94 11.62 -8.03
C GLY A 211 -9.40 11.21 -8.08
N THR A 212 -9.97 10.92 -6.92
CA THR A 212 -11.39 10.57 -6.76
C THR A 212 -12.12 11.66 -5.99
N ARG A 213 -13.42 11.75 -6.22
CA ARG A 213 -14.32 12.67 -5.53
C ARG A 213 -15.58 11.96 -5.05
N ASN A 214 -15.96 12.24 -3.81
CA ASN A 214 -17.18 11.78 -3.18
C ASN A 214 -18.00 12.99 -2.72
N ASP A 215 -19.12 13.26 -3.40
CA ASP A 215 -20.00 14.40 -3.11
C ASP A 215 -21.08 14.07 -2.07
N HIS A 216 -21.06 12.86 -1.51
CA HIS A 216 -22.03 12.49 -0.47
C HIS A 216 -21.91 13.45 0.74
N PRO A 217 -23.02 14.01 1.27
CA PRO A 217 -22.96 15.00 2.35
C PRO A 217 -22.25 14.51 3.62
N ALA A 218 -22.32 13.20 3.89
CA ALA A 218 -21.66 12.57 5.02
C ALA A 218 -20.17 12.22 4.78
N ALA A 219 -19.61 12.49 3.61
CA ALA A 219 -18.18 12.27 3.35
C ALA A 219 -17.34 13.22 4.21
N ASP A 220 -16.24 12.72 4.78
CA ASP A 220 -15.26 13.53 5.49
C ASP A 220 -14.78 14.65 4.56
N PRO A 221 -14.87 15.94 4.96
CA PRO A 221 -14.65 17.06 4.04
C PRO A 221 -13.21 17.17 3.54
N ARG A 222 -12.27 16.48 4.19
CA ARG A 222 -10.84 16.58 3.93
C ARG A 222 -10.43 15.96 2.59
N ARG A 223 -9.35 16.50 2.04
CA ARG A 223 -8.58 15.95 0.92
C ARG A 223 -7.40 15.14 1.45
N LEU A 224 -7.33 13.88 1.02
CA LEU A 224 -6.24 12.95 1.34
C LEU A 224 -5.38 12.71 0.10
N LEU A 225 -4.06 12.87 0.24
CA LEU A 225 -3.07 12.48 -0.78
C LEU A 225 -2.28 11.28 -0.27
N LEU A 226 -2.41 10.14 -0.95
CA LEU A 226 -1.78 8.86 -0.62
C LEU A 226 -0.66 8.54 -1.62
N PHE A 227 0.58 8.49 -1.14
CA PHE A 227 1.70 7.89 -1.86
C PHE A 227 1.84 6.44 -1.40
N GLY A 228 1.50 5.49 -2.25
CA GLY A 228 1.40 4.09 -1.85
C GLY A 228 1.94 3.10 -2.89
N SER A 229 1.61 1.84 -2.65
CA SER A 229 2.03 0.70 -3.46
C SER A 229 0.84 -0.16 -3.90
N SER A 230 1.11 -1.39 -4.33
CA SER A 230 0.10 -2.39 -4.66
C SER A 230 -0.81 -2.76 -3.48
N TYR A 231 -0.38 -2.57 -2.23
CA TYR A 231 -1.25 -2.70 -1.06
C TYR A 231 -2.32 -1.61 -1.02
N SER A 232 -1.98 -0.41 -1.49
CA SER A 232 -2.93 0.68 -1.61
C SER A 232 -3.87 0.50 -2.81
N GLY A 233 -3.27 0.21 -3.97
CA GLY A 233 -3.95 -0.02 -5.25
C GLY A 233 -4.60 1.24 -5.85
N TYR A 234 -4.80 1.27 -7.17
CA TYR A 234 -5.61 2.29 -7.86
C TYR A 234 -6.90 1.72 -8.47
N GLY A 235 -7.11 0.40 -8.40
CA GLY A 235 -8.30 -0.25 -8.93
C GLY A 235 -9.55 -0.10 -8.03
N PRO A 236 -10.67 -0.74 -8.41
CA PRO A 236 -11.96 -0.65 -7.71
C PRO A 236 -12.00 -1.46 -6.40
N SER A 237 -10.86 -1.94 -5.93
CA SER A 237 -10.70 -2.67 -4.69
C SER A 237 -9.45 -2.18 -3.98
N GLY A 238 -9.33 -2.45 -2.68
CA GLY A 238 -8.16 -2.05 -1.92
C GLY A 238 -8.34 -0.76 -1.13
N LEU A 239 -7.24 -0.29 -0.54
CA LEU A 239 -7.24 0.77 0.46
C LEU A 239 -7.70 2.11 -0.14
N THR A 240 -7.20 2.46 -1.32
CA THR A 240 -7.56 3.71 -2.00
C THR A 240 -9.06 3.80 -2.25
N ALA A 241 -9.69 2.71 -2.70
CA ALA A 241 -11.13 2.69 -2.96
C ALA A 241 -11.96 2.82 -1.67
N MET A 242 -11.53 2.18 -0.56
CA MET A 242 -12.20 2.33 0.75
C MET A 242 -12.07 3.75 1.31
N LEU A 243 -10.89 4.37 1.14
CA LEU A 243 -10.68 5.77 1.51
C LEU A 243 -11.54 6.71 0.65
N ALA A 244 -11.67 6.45 -0.65
CA ALA A 244 -12.47 7.27 -1.56
C ALA A 244 -13.96 7.28 -1.16
N GLU A 245 -14.49 6.17 -0.63
CA GLU A 245 -15.87 6.12 -0.10
C GLU A 245 -16.03 6.92 1.22
N THR A 246 -14.94 7.27 1.90
CA THR A 246 -14.94 7.94 3.21
C THR A 246 -14.66 9.44 3.10
N PHE A 247 -13.67 9.82 2.29
CA PHE A 247 -13.21 11.20 2.14
C PHE A 247 -13.79 11.87 0.91
N ARG A 248 -14.00 13.18 0.98
CA ARG A 248 -14.49 14.01 -0.13
C ARG A 248 -13.56 13.95 -1.33
N SER A 249 -12.26 13.87 -1.10
CA SER A 249 -11.25 13.82 -2.14
C SER A 249 -10.10 12.91 -1.72
N VAL A 250 -9.80 11.91 -2.55
CA VAL A 250 -8.63 11.05 -2.37
C VAL A 250 -7.81 11.06 -3.65
N HIS A 251 -6.56 11.50 -3.55
CA HIS A 251 -5.58 11.40 -4.62
C HIS A 251 -4.61 10.27 -4.26
N PHE A 252 -4.50 9.28 -5.12
CA PHE A 252 -3.51 8.22 -5.02
C PHE A 252 -2.38 8.47 -6.03
N VAL A 253 -1.16 8.21 -5.59
CA VAL A 253 0.05 8.17 -6.42
C VAL A 253 0.80 6.89 -6.08
N TRP A 254 1.09 6.08 -7.08
CA TRP A 254 1.95 4.92 -6.89
C TRP A 254 3.41 5.35 -6.82
N SER A 255 3.92 5.50 -5.60
CA SER A 255 5.28 5.94 -5.33
C SER A 255 5.68 5.67 -3.88
N ALA A 256 6.94 5.25 -3.67
CA ALA A 256 7.54 5.18 -2.34
C ALA A 256 8.05 6.56 -1.84
N GLU A 257 8.18 7.52 -2.76
CA GLU A 257 8.65 8.88 -2.56
C GLU A 257 7.49 9.87 -2.55
N ILE A 258 7.63 10.93 -1.75
CA ILE A 258 6.70 12.05 -1.77
C ILE A 258 7.13 13.04 -2.85
N ASP A 259 6.20 13.35 -3.76
CA ASP A 259 6.30 14.50 -4.66
C ASP A 259 5.80 15.75 -3.94
N TRP A 260 6.72 16.51 -3.36
CA TRP A 260 6.39 17.72 -2.60
C TRP A 260 5.84 18.88 -3.45
N PRO A 261 6.31 19.12 -4.69
CA PRO A 261 5.62 20.01 -5.63
C PRO A 261 4.15 19.64 -5.83
N LEU A 262 3.83 18.35 -6.00
CA LEU A 262 2.45 17.88 -6.10
C LEU A 262 1.65 18.15 -4.81
N VAL A 263 2.24 17.90 -3.64
CA VAL A 263 1.64 18.24 -2.34
C VAL A 263 1.29 19.73 -2.29
N ALA A 264 2.22 20.62 -2.66
CA ALA A 264 2.00 22.06 -2.67
C ALA A 264 0.90 22.48 -3.66
N ARG A 265 0.83 21.84 -4.83
CA ARG A 265 -0.21 22.09 -5.85
C ARG A 265 -1.60 21.66 -5.37
N LEU A 266 -1.70 20.46 -4.80
CA LEU A 266 -2.99 19.89 -4.37
C LEU A 266 -3.48 20.44 -3.04
N ARG A 267 -2.59 20.95 -2.18
CA ARG A 267 -2.91 21.45 -0.83
C ARG A 267 -3.84 20.50 -0.06
N PRO A 268 -3.46 19.22 0.14
CA PRO A 268 -4.28 18.26 0.85
C PRO A 268 -4.34 18.58 2.35
N ASP A 269 -5.37 18.14 3.06
CA ASP A 269 -5.39 18.20 4.53
C ASP A 269 -4.51 17.10 5.15
N LEU A 270 -4.47 15.95 4.48
CA LEU A 270 -3.75 14.74 4.90
C LEU A 270 -2.77 14.29 3.81
N VAL A 271 -1.50 14.10 4.18
CA VAL A 271 -0.52 13.38 3.36
C VAL A 271 -0.25 12.03 4.01
N VAL A 272 -0.57 10.95 3.31
CA VAL A 272 -0.35 9.58 3.76
C VAL A 272 0.73 8.96 2.89
N THR A 273 1.66 8.26 3.52
CA THR A 273 2.56 7.32 2.83
C THR A 273 2.24 5.92 3.27
N GLU A 274 2.08 5.00 2.32
CA GLU A 274 1.94 3.57 2.55
C GLU A 274 3.17 2.85 2.00
N SER A 275 3.75 1.94 2.79
CA SER A 275 4.87 1.13 2.33
C SER A 275 4.75 -0.30 2.84
N ALA A 276 4.87 -1.27 1.93
CA ALA A 276 5.06 -2.66 2.30
C ALA A 276 6.32 -2.81 3.17
N GLU A 277 6.23 -3.61 4.22
CA GLU A 277 7.31 -3.82 5.17
C GLU A 277 8.62 -4.30 4.48
N ARG A 278 8.52 -5.06 3.37
CA ARG A 278 9.69 -5.42 2.55
C ARG A 278 10.37 -4.24 1.84
N TYR A 279 9.65 -3.16 1.51
CA TYR A 279 10.25 -1.99 0.85
C TYR A 279 11.12 -1.16 1.77
N MET A 280 11.08 -1.42 3.09
CA MET A 280 11.98 -0.80 4.05
C MET A 280 13.46 -1.07 3.76
N ALA A 281 13.78 -2.10 2.96
CA ALA A 281 15.13 -2.39 2.48
C ALA A 281 15.83 -1.19 1.81
N ARG A 282 15.06 -0.25 1.24
CA ARG A 282 15.58 0.94 0.56
C ARG A 282 14.93 2.19 1.13
N LEU A 283 15.73 3.22 1.38
CA LEU A 283 15.21 4.52 1.81
C LEU A 283 14.80 5.34 0.59
N PRO A 284 13.56 5.86 0.55
CA PRO A 284 13.14 6.86 -0.42
C PRO A 284 13.96 8.16 -0.32
N GLY A 285 14.16 8.84 -1.44
CA GLY A 285 14.89 10.11 -1.51
C GLY A 285 14.02 11.37 -1.47
N ASP A 286 12.71 11.24 -1.72
CA ASP A 286 11.74 12.32 -1.91
C ASP A 286 12.17 13.35 -2.99
N ARG A 287 12.74 12.83 -4.08
CA ARG A 287 13.13 13.59 -5.29
C ARG A 287 12.29 13.23 -6.51
N PHE A 288 11.21 12.47 -6.29
CA PHE A 288 10.29 12.02 -7.32
C PHE A 288 9.43 13.17 -7.83
N ASP A 289 9.34 13.26 -9.16
CA ASP A 289 8.45 14.16 -9.87
C ASP A 289 7.52 13.29 -10.71
N VAL A 290 6.25 13.25 -10.31
CA VAL A 290 5.24 12.37 -10.91
C VAL A 290 5.02 12.73 -12.37
N ALA A 291 4.96 14.02 -12.69
CA ALA A 291 4.67 14.49 -14.04
C ALA A 291 5.81 14.13 -15.00
N ARG A 292 7.05 14.46 -14.63
CA ARG A 292 8.23 14.09 -15.42
C ARG A 292 8.35 12.57 -15.59
N TYR A 293 8.12 11.80 -14.53
CA TYR A 293 8.16 10.34 -14.63
C TYR A 293 7.11 9.81 -15.61
N GLN A 294 5.88 10.35 -15.57
CA GLN A 294 4.81 9.95 -16.48
C GLN A 294 5.18 10.22 -17.94
N GLU A 295 5.72 11.40 -18.25
CA GLU A 295 6.19 11.74 -19.60
C GLU A 295 7.26 10.77 -20.10
N GLU A 296 8.29 10.52 -19.30
CA GLU A 296 9.36 9.58 -19.64
C GLU A 296 8.85 8.15 -19.80
N ALA A 297 7.94 7.70 -18.92
CA ALA A 297 7.36 6.37 -18.98
C ALA A 297 6.52 6.17 -20.25
N ILE A 298 5.71 7.17 -20.61
CA ILE A 298 4.90 7.14 -21.83
C ILE A 298 5.81 7.14 -23.07
N ALA A 299 6.84 7.97 -23.11
CA ALA A 299 7.80 7.97 -24.21
C ALA A 299 8.45 6.59 -24.39
N ARG A 300 8.86 5.93 -23.30
CA ARG A 300 9.40 4.56 -23.33
C ARG A 300 8.37 3.54 -23.83
N LEU A 301 7.11 3.64 -23.39
CA LEU A 301 6.03 2.75 -23.81
C LEU A 301 5.71 2.89 -25.30
N LEU A 302 5.62 4.12 -25.81
CA LEU A 302 5.36 4.39 -27.23
C LEU A 302 6.52 3.89 -28.12
N ALA A 303 7.76 4.03 -27.65
CA ALA A 303 8.93 3.49 -28.35
C ALA A 303 8.92 1.95 -28.39
N ALA A 304 8.52 1.29 -27.30
CA ALA A 304 8.44 -0.18 -27.22
C ALA A 304 7.20 -0.76 -27.94
N HIS A 305 6.11 0.01 -27.99
CA HIS A 305 4.83 -0.42 -28.55
C HIS A 305 4.25 0.68 -29.47
N PRO A 306 4.78 0.85 -30.70
CA PRO A 306 4.32 1.89 -31.63
C PRO A 306 2.81 1.85 -31.92
N GLY A 307 2.19 0.67 -31.82
CA GLY A 307 0.74 0.49 -31.96
C GLY A 307 -0.10 1.20 -30.90
N LEU A 308 0.48 1.58 -29.76
CA LEU A 308 -0.21 2.42 -28.76
C LEU A 308 -0.44 3.85 -29.27
N ALA A 309 0.44 4.37 -30.14
CA ALA A 309 0.30 5.71 -30.72
C ALA A 309 -0.86 5.80 -31.72
N ALA A 310 -1.16 4.69 -32.42
CA ALA A 310 -2.22 4.61 -33.42
C ALA A 310 -3.64 4.50 -32.82
N LEU A 311 -3.76 4.46 -31.48
CA LEU A 311 -5.01 4.27 -30.74
C LEU A 311 -5.46 5.51 -29.96
N ASN A 312 -4.80 6.65 -30.15
CA ASN A 312 -5.35 7.94 -29.74
C ASN A 312 -6.51 8.30 -30.69
N PRO A 313 -7.73 8.53 -30.19
CA PRO A 313 -8.80 9.10 -31.00
C PRO A 313 -8.50 10.55 -31.39
#